data_AF-A0A7K2KL85-F1
#
_entry.id   AF-A0A7K2KL85-F1
#
_cell.length_a   1.000
_cell.length_b   1.000
_cell.length_c   1.000
_cell.angle_alpha   90.00
_cell.angle_beta   90.00
_cell.angle_gamma   90.00
#
_symmetry.space_group_name_H-M   'P 1'
#
loop_
_entity.id
_entity.type
_entity.pdbx_description
1 polymer ?
#
loop_
_entity_poly.entity_id
_entity_poly.type
_entity_poly.pdbx_seq_one_letter_code
_entity_poly.pdbx_strand_id
1 'polypeptide(L)' 'MGLRVTLVTAGRSSSLLAERFEDDRPLDEAGWYEVQQAAPALIPLGAAELRYCSPTPRSRA' A
#
# COMPACT_ATOMS: atom_id res chain seq x y z
N MET A 1 -5.36 -26.81 -10.19
CA MET A 1 -4.63 -25.93 -9.24
C MET A 1 -5.24 -24.55 -9.34
N GLY A 2 -5.68 -23.96 -8.22
CA GLY A 2 -6.27 -22.61 -8.20
C GLY A 2 -5.34 -21.63 -7.50
N LEU A 3 -5.19 -20.43 -8.05
CA LEU A 3 -4.42 -19.35 -7.45
C LEU A 3 -5.38 -18.34 -6.81
N ARG A 4 -5.07 -17.89 -5.59
CA ARG A 4 -5.72 -16.73 -4.98
C ARG A 4 -4.73 -15.58 -4.97
N VAL A 5 -5.13 -14.46 -5.56
CA VAL A 5 -4.34 -13.23 -5.58
C VAL A 5 -5.10 -12.16 -4.80
N THR A 6 -4.40 -11.46 -3.92
CA THR A 6 -4.93 -10.26 -3.25
C THR A 6 -4.13 -9.06 -3.72
N LEU A 7 -4.82 -8.05 -4.25
CA LEU A 7 -4.21 -6.79 -4.66
C LEU A 7 -4.43 -5.76 -3.56
N VAL A 8 -3.35 -5.13 -3.11
CA VAL A 8 -3.37 -4.08 -2.08
C VAL A 8 -2.82 -2.81 -2.70
N THR A 9 -3.55 -1.71 -2.59
CA THR A 9 -3.11 -0.40 -3.09
C THR A 9 -2.18 0.25 -2.09
N ALA A 10 -1.20 1.02 -2.57
CA ALA A 10 -0.44 1.90 -1.70
C ALA A 10 -1.35 2.96 -1.08
N GLY A 11 -1.01 3.42 0.12
CA GLY A 11 -1.67 4.57 0.73
C GLY A 11 -1.32 5.87 0.01
N ARG A 12 -2.04 6.93 0.38
CA ARG A 12 -1.89 8.24 -0.26
C ARG A 12 -0.56 8.91 0.09
N SER A 13 0.09 9.50 -0.92
CA SER A 13 1.32 10.31 -0.78
C SER A 13 1.10 11.81 -1.04
N SER A 14 -0.06 12.19 -1.58
CA SER A 14 -0.44 13.57 -1.85
C SER A 14 -1.95 13.73 -2.02
N SER A 15 -2.47 14.96 -1.97
CA SER A 15 -3.87 15.20 -2.31
C SER A 15 -4.17 14.83 -3.77
N LEU A 16 -5.43 14.49 -4.08
CA LEU A 16 -5.82 14.03 -5.42
C LEU A 16 -5.41 14.97 -6.56
N LEU A 17 -5.46 16.29 -6.33
CA LEU A 17 -5.08 17.29 -7.32
C LEU A 17 -3.56 17.49 -7.44
N ALA A 18 -2.79 16.97 -6.49
CA ALA A 18 -1.33 17.05 -6.44
C ALA A 18 -0.65 15.72 -6.82
N GLU A 19 -1.43 14.70 -7.20
CA GLU A 19 -0.93 13.39 -7.64
C GLU A 19 -0.18 13.53 -8.97
N ARG A 20 0.94 12.82 -9.10
CA ARG A 20 1.81 12.87 -10.28
C ARG A 20 2.25 11.47 -10.67
N PHE A 21 2.59 11.29 -11.95
CA PHE A 21 3.31 10.10 -12.38
C PHE A 21 4.72 10.10 -11.78
N GLU A 22 5.26 8.90 -11.52
CA GLU A 22 6.61 8.69 -10.98
C GLU A 22 6.86 9.43 -9.64
N ASP A 23 5.80 9.55 -8.83
CA ASP A 23 5.89 10.19 -7.53
C ASP A 23 6.48 9.24 -6.48
N ASP A 24 7.72 9.54 -6.08
CA ASP A 24 8.45 8.82 -5.04
C ASP A 24 8.24 9.42 -3.63
N ARG A 25 7.29 10.33 -3.43
CA ARG A 25 6.96 10.80 -2.08
C ARG A 25 6.51 9.64 -1.18
N PRO A 26 6.88 9.67 0.12
CA PRO A 26 6.33 8.74 1.10
C PRO A 26 4.84 9.00 1.33
N LEU A 27 4.19 8.20 2.18
CA LEU A 27 2.82 8.46 2.63
C LEU A 27 2.70 9.86 3.22
N ASP A 28 1.59 10.54 2.90
CA ASP A 28 1.18 11.76 3.59
C ASP A 28 0.56 11.42 4.95
N GLU A 29 0.25 12.42 5.77
CA GLU A 29 -0.31 12.22 7.11
C GLU A 29 -1.60 11.39 7.10
N ALA A 30 -2.48 11.63 6.13
CA ALA A 30 -3.71 10.88 5.99
C ALA A 30 -3.47 9.47 5.47
N GLY A 31 -2.49 9.27 4.58
CA GLY A 31 -2.04 7.96 4.15
C GLY A 31 -1.55 7.12 5.32
N TRP A 32 -0.77 7.70 6.23
CA TRP A 32 -0.37 7.04 7.48
C TRP A 32 -1.56 6.70 8.38
N TYR A 33 -2.54 7.59 8.48
CA TYR A 33 -3.76 7.34 9.24
C TYR A 33 -4.55 6.16 8.63
N GLU A 34 -4.77 6.17 7.31
CA GLU A 34 -5.49 5.12 6.57
C GLU A 34 -4.78 3.76 6.71
N VAL A 35 -3.45 3.70 6.60
CA VAL A 35 -2.68 2.48 6.79
C VAL A 35 -2.84 1.91 8.20
N GLN A 36 -2.76 2.75 9.23
CA GLN A 36 -2.95 2.30 10.62
C GLN A 36 -4.35 1.72 10.85
N GLN A 37 -5.38 2.30 10.25
CA GLN A 37 -6.75 1.78 10.33
C GLN A 37 -6.93 0.46 9.56
N ALA A 38 -6.27 0.31 8.41
CA ALA A 38 -6.37 -0.88 7.57
C ALA A 38 -5.49 -2.05 8.04
N ALA A 39 -4.41 -1.78 8.78
CA ALA A 39 -3.41 -2.76 9.16
C ALA A 39 -4.00 -4.06 9.75
N PRO A 40 -4.95 -4.03 10.71
CA PRO A 40 -5.53 -5.26 11.27
C PRO A 40 -6.16 -6.19 10.23
N ALA A 41 -6.79 -5.62 9.19
CA ALA A 41 -7.42 -6.39 8.12
C ALA A 41 -6.40 -6.98 7.12
N LEU A 42 -5.20 -6.40 7.04
CA LEU A 42 -4.15 -6.82 6.12
C LEU A 42 -3.17 -7.83 6.73
N ILE A 43 -3.07 -7.92 8.07
CA ILE A 43 -2.22 -8.87 8.79
C ILE A 43 -2.35 -10.32 8.25
N PRO A 44 -3.55 -10.88 8.00
CA PRO A 44 -3.69 -12.25 7.52
C PRO A 44 -3.02 -12.51 6.17
N LEU A 45 -2.84 -11.48 5.33
CA LEU A 45 -2.17 -11.61 4.03
C LEU A 45 -0.67 -11.93 4.17
N GLY A 46 -0.09 -11.75 5.36
CA GLY A 46 1.26 -12.19 5.69
C GLY A 46 1.50 -13.69 5.51
N ALA A 47 0.44 -14.51 5.53
CA ALA A 47 0.49 -15.95 5.32
C ALA A 47 0.56 -16.37 3.83
N ALA A 48 0.51 -15.42 2.89
CA ALA A 48 0.66 -15.73 1.47
C ALA A 48 2.06 -16.28 1.17
N GLU A 49 2.12 -17.38 0.40
CA GLU A 49 3.36 -18.04 -0.02
C GLU A 49 4.31 -17.07 -0.76
N LEU A 50 3.73 -16.21 -1.60
CA LEU A 50 4.44 -15.16 -2.32
C LEU A 50 3.83 -13.80 -1.99
N ARG A 51 4.70 -12.82 -1.74
CA ARG A 51 4.34 -11.41 -1.53
C ARG A 51 5.24 -10.55 -2.38
N TYR A 52 4.64 -9.67 -3.17
CA TYR A 52 5.33 -8.68 -3.96
C TYR A 52 4.96 -7.28 -3.46
N CYS A 53 5.95 -6.41 -3.31
CA CYS A 53 5.75 -5.02 -2.95
C CYS A 53 6.57 -4.14 -3.89
N SER A 54 5.92 -3.12 -4.46
CA SER A 54 6.57 -2.09 -5.28
C SER A 54 7.78 -1.48 -4.54
N PRO A 55 8.85 -1.09 -5.24
CA PRO A 55 9.99 -0.42 -4.61
C PRO A 55 9.70 1.04 -4.19
N THR A 56 8.56 1.61 -4.60
CA THR A 56 8.19 3.01 -4.29
C THR A 56 8.03 3.25 -2.79
N PRO A 57 8.48 4.39 -2.23
CA PRO A 57 8.43 4.66 -0.79
C PRO A 57 7.05 4.46 -0.14
N ARG A 58 5.96 4.93 -0.76
CA ARG A 58 4.59 4.76 -0.24
C ARG A 58 4.08 3.32 -0.17
N SER A 59 4.69 2.39 -0.91
CA SER A 59 4.32 0.96 -0.86
C SER A 59 5.08 0.20 0.22
N ARG A 60 6.26 0.68 0.62
CA ARG A 60 7.14 0.05 1.62
C ARG A 60 7.08 0.72 3.00
N ALA A 61 6.22 1.72 3.13
CA ALA A 61 5.92 2.39 4.40
C ALA A 61 5.34 1.41 5.42
#